data_AF-A0A843KBC9-F1
#
_entry.id   AF-A0A843KBC9-F1
#
_cell.length_a   1.000
_cell.length_b   1.000
_cell.length_c   1.000
_cell.angle_alpha   90.00
_cell.angle_beta   90.00
_cell.angle_gamma   90.00
#
_symmetry.space_group_name_H-M   'P 1'
#
loop_
_entity.id
_entity.type
_entity.pdbx_description
1 polymer ?
#
loop_
_entity_poly.entity_id
_entity_poly.type
_entity_poly.pdbx_seq_one_letter_code
_entity_poly.pdbx_strand_id
1 'polypeptide(L)'
;MTATQKIDRKAYELAKSYLPSKIKGVTREIIEKYQNEPDSAPRLSSKKGLYRYLLYSAQEMAMKPKVIGNAIGGLDRLALILDDFDPDYVLRTYGDEWEAVLVQIEETLNPVGKIRKTPRSIWPRYCQTIISAAKFIEQFDSANDFFNWVNFFNSDDRSRASLPMLLDHEIKGFGFALGCDFLMKLGYSNFCKPDVHLRDIFTGLELCQPKVDDYNLFKTIIRVAKNANASPYATDKIFWLIGSGYFYDDPSIGSGGHIGSQKNEFIKFARSELYGSNES
;
A
#
# COMPACT_ATOMS: atom_id res chain seq x y z
N MET A 1 16.62 -5.84 27.28
CA MET A 1 16.01 -6.25 25.99
C MET A 1 15.85 -7.76 25.97
N THR A 2 14.66 -8.27 25.63
CA THR A 2 14.43 -9.70 25.40
C THR A 2 15.22 -10.20 24.19
N ALA A 3 15.38 -11.52 24.03
CA ALA A 3 16.03 -12.09 22.85
C ALA A 3 15.36 -11.65 21.54
N THR A 4 14.02 -11.67 21.49
CA THR A 4 13.24 -11.17 20.36
C THR A 4 13.49 -9.69 20.07
N GLN A 5 13.54 -8.85 21.11
CA GLN A 5 13.84 -7.41 20.93
C GLN A 5 15.23 -7.18 20.31
N LYS A 6 16.24 -7.97 20.70
CA LYS A 6 17.58 -7.88 20.13
C LYS A 6 17.60 -8.30 18.66
N ILE A 7 16.91 -9.40 18.32
CA ILE A 7 16.80 -9.91 16.95
C ILE A 7 16.09 -8.89 16.05
N ASP A 8 14.92 -8.40 16.47
CA ASP A 8 14.13 -7.43 15.72
C ASP A 8 14.96 -6.16 15.43
N ARG A 9 15.63 -5.62 16.46
CA ARG A 9 16.49 -4.45 16.31
C ARG A 9 17.66 -4.70 15.35
N LYS A 10 18.37 -5.82 15.52
CA LYS A 10 19.50 -6.17 14.65
C LYS A 10 19.06 -6.38 13.20
N ALA A 11 17.90 -7.00 12.96
CA ALA A 11 17.36 -7.21 11.63
C ALA A 11 17.11 -5.88 10.90
N TYR A 12 16.53 -4.89 11.60
CA TYR A 12 16.34 -3.55 11.06
C TYR A 12 17.65 -2.80 10.81
N GLU A 13 18.62 -2.87 11.73
CA GLU A 13 19.95 -2.25 11.57
C GLU A 13 20.72 -2.83 10.37
N LEU A 14 20.64 -4.16 10.17
CA LEU A 14 21.18 -4.83 9.00
C LEU A 14 20.49 -4.35 7.72
N ALA A 15 19.17 -4.25 7.72
CA ALA A 15 18.42 -3.75 6.56
C ALA A 15 18.83 -2.31 6.17
N LYS A 16 18.94 -1.40 7.16
CA LYS A 16 19.36 -0.01 6.93
C LYS A 16 20.75 0.12 6.31
N SER A 17 21.67 -0.76 6.70
CA SER A 17 23.07 -0.70 6.26
C SER A 17 23.35 -1.51 4.99
N TYR A 18 22.48 -2.46 4.65
CA TYR A 18 22.70 -3.41 3.57
C TYR A 18 22.85 -2.74 2.19
N LEU A 19 21.82 -2.03 1.70
CA LEU A 19 21.87 -1.43 0.36
C LEU A 19 23.02 -0.42 0.20
N PRO A 20 23.25 0.52 1.15
CA PRO A 20 24.39 1.44 1.05
C PRO A 20 25.76 0.76 1.04
N SER A 21 25.88 -0.43 1.65
CA SER A 21 27.15 -1.18 1.67
C SER A 21 27.40 -2.05 0.43
N LYS A 22 26.37 -2.31 -0.38
CA LYS A 22 26.42 -3.27 -1.50
C LYS A 22 26.20 -2.64 -2.86
N ILE A 23 25.38 -1.60 -2.92
CA ILE A 23 24.92 -1.03 -4.19
C ILE A 23 25.56 0.33 -4.42
N LYS A 24 26.38 0.42 -5.45
CA LYS A 24 27.02 1.67 -5.85
C LYS A 24 25.95 2.74 -6.14
N GLY A 25 26.12 3.91 -5.54
CA GLY A 25 25.20 5.05 -5.72
C GLY A 25 24.02 5.07 -4.75
N VAL A 26 23.77 4.01 -3.98
CA VAL A 26 22.83 4.07 -2.86
C VAL A 26 23.58 4.56 -1.62
N THR A 27 23.14 5.67 -1.04
CA THR A 27 23.72 6.24 0.19
C THR A 27 22.73 6.15 1.35
N ARG A 28 23.19 6.48 2.57
CA ARG A 28 22.31 6.53 3.75
C ARG A 28 21.25 7.61 3.60
N GLU A 29 21.62 8.75 3.03
CA GLU A 29 20.74 9.90 2.79
C GLU A 29 19.64 9.53 1.79
N ILE A 30 19.97 8.75 0.76
CA ILE A 30 18.97 8.19 -0.17
C ILE A 30 18.02 7.27 0.59
N ILE A 31 18.50 6.35 1.42
CA ILE A 31 17.62 5.48 2.21
C ILE A 31 16.70 6.30 3.13
N GLU A 32 17.24 7.30 3.83
CA GLU A 32 16.48 8.16 4.73
C GLU A 32 15.39 8.95 4.00
N LYS A 33 15.65 9.42 2.76
CA LYS A 33 14.65 10.05 1.89
C LYS A 33 13.40 9.18 1.71
N TYR A 34 13.54 7.86 1.50
CA TYR A 34 12.39 6.96 1.36
C TYR A 34 11.73 6.58 2.69
N GLN A 35 12.46 6.68 3.80
CA GLN A 35 11.95 6.36 5.13
C GLN A 35 11.19 7.53 5.77
N ASN A 36 11.47 8.75 5.34
CA ASN A 36 10.73 9.94 5.75
C ASN A 36 9.34 9.93 5.10
N GLU A 37 8.35 10.42 5.84
CA GLU A 37 7.01 10.65 5.28
C GLU A 37 7.14 11.56 4.06
N PRO A 38 6.37 11.33 2.98
CA PRO A 38 6.33 12.28 1.90
C PRO A 38 5.81 13.61 2.46
N ASP A 39 6.64 14.66 2.43
CA ASP A 39 6.32 16.04 2.83
C ASP A 39 5.04 16.58 2.14
N SER A 40 4.57 15.89 1.11
CA SER A 40 3.46 16.24 0.23
C SER A 40 2.20 15.38 0.42
N ALA A 41 2.00 14.70 1.56
CA ALA A 41 0.77 13.95 1.78
C ALA A 41 -0.44 14.87 1.52
N PRO A 42 -1.33 14.53 0.56
CA PRO A 42 -2.37 15.45 0.16
C PRO A 42 -3.32 15.62 1.34
N ARG A 43 -3.37 16.82 1.92
CA ARG A 43 -4.46 17.22 2.83
C ARG A 43 -5.71 17.40 1.98
N LEU A 44 -6.39 16.28 1.73
CA LEU A 44 -7.64 16.24 1.00
C LEU A 44 -8.70 16.96 1.85
N SER A 45 -9.27 18.04 1.33
CA SER A 45 -10.22 18.87 2.07
C SER A 45 -11.68 18.54 1.77
N SER A 46 -11.95 17.63 0.84
CA SER A 46 -13.31 17.31 0.38
C SER A 46 -13.55 15.80 0.26
N LYS A 47 -14.82 15.39 0.38
CA LYS A 47 -15.25 14.01 0.11
C LYS A 47 -14.91 13.58 -1.31
N LYS A 48 -15.05 14.48 -2.30
CA LYS A 48 -14.65 14.23 -3.69
C LYS A 48 -13.17 13.89 -3.80
N GLY A 49 -12.32 14.64 -3.10
CA GLY A 49 -10.88 14.38 -3.03
C GLY A 49 -10.54 13.03 -2.41
N LEU A 50 -11.18 12.69 -1.28
CA LEU A 50 -11.02 11.38 -0.63
C LEU A 50 -11.45 10.23 -1.54
N TYR A 51 -12.64 10.36 -2.14
CA TYR A 51 -13.18 9.35 -3.05
C TYR A 51 -12.27 9.15 -4.27
N ARG A 52 -11.85 10.23 -4.93
CA ARG A 52 -10.88 10.18 -6.03
C ARG A 52 -9.59 9.48 -5.61
N TYR A 53 -9.05 9.78 -4.42
CA TYR A 53 -7.80 9.20 -3.96
C TYR A 53 -7.90 7.71 -3.62
N LEU A 54 -9.05 7.29 -3.09
CA LEU A 54 -9.37 5.89 -2.85
C LEU A 54 -9.45 5.12 -4.18
N LEU A 55 -10.14 5.66 -5.18
CA LEU A 55 -10.20 5.06 -6.52
C LEU A 55 -8.82 5.02 -7.20
N TYR A 56 -8.01 6.07 -7.06
CA TYR A 56 -6.62 6.07 -7.49
C TYR A 56 -5.85 4.89 -6.89
N SER A 57 -5.91 4.74 -5.56
CA SER A 57 -5.25 3.63 -4.87
C SER A 57 -5.77 2.27 -5.36
N ALA A 58 -7.07 2.14 -5.58
CA ALA A 58 -7.68 0.93 -6.12
C ALA A 58 -7.23 0.59 -7.55
N GLN A 59 -6.95 1.61 -8.38
CA GLN A 59 -6.46 1.46 -9.75
C GLN A 59 -4.96 1.17 -9.80
N GLU A 60 -4.16 1.68 -8.85
CA GLU A 60 -2.70 1.49 -8.84
C GLU A 60 -2.26 0.06 -8.50
N MET A 61 -3.20 -0.84 -8.22
CA MET A 61 -2.91 -2.22 -7.82
C MET A 61 -2.68 -3.17 -9.02
N ALA A 62 -1.54 -3.86 -8.99
CA ALA A 62 -1.21 -4.98 -9.88
C ALA A 62 -1.37 -4.62 -11.38
N MET A 63 -2.24 -5.33 -12.12
CA MET A 63 -2.44 -5.11 -13.55
C MET A 63 -3.42 -3.96 -13.86
N LYS A 64 -4.07 -3.39 -12.86
CA LYS A 64 -5.12 -2.37 -13.05
C LYS A 64 -4.63 -1.05 -13.66
N PRO A 65 -3.40 -0.55 -13.43
CA PRO A 65 -2.91 0.64 -14.14
C PRO A 65 -2.93 0.43 -15.66
N LYS A 66 -2.52 -0.76 -16.11
CA LYS A 66 -2.50 -1.10 -17.53
C LYS A 66 -3.89 -1.41 -18.09
N VAL A 67 -4.74 -2.10 -17.33
CA VAL A 67 -6.04 -2.61 -17.83
C VAL A 67 -7.15 -1.57 -17.72
N ILE A 68 -7.08 -0.67 -16.73
CA ILE A 68 -8.07 0.38 -16.49
C ILE A 68 -7.44 1.71 -16.85
N GLY A 69 -6.41 2.15 -16.12
CA GLY A 69 -5.80 3.48 -16.28
C GLY A 69 -5.43 3.79 -17.72
N ASN A 70 -4.58 2.97 -18.33
CA ASN A 70 -4.17 3.15 -19.74
C ASN A 70 -5.32 2.95 -20.72
N ALA A 71 -6.30 2.12 -20.38
CA ALA A 71 -7.44 1.85 -21.26
C ALA A 71 -8.34 3.08 -21.42
N ILE A 72 -8.52 3.88 -20.37
CA ILE A 72 -9.36 5.09 -20.39
C ILE A 72 -8.58 6.39 -20.56
N GLY A 73 -7.25 6.35 -20.51
CA GLY A 73 -6.38 7.53 -20.59
C GLY A 73 -6.12 8.22 -19.25
N GLY A 74 -6.18 7.48 -18.15
CA GLY A 74 -5.92 7.96 -16.79
C GLY A 74 -7.19 8.06 -15.93
N LEU A 75 -7.00 8.04 -14.60
CA LEU A 75 -8.11 8.05 -13.63
C LEU A 75 -9.05 9.24 -13.82
N ASP A 76 -8.50 10.42 -14.14
CA ASP A 76 -9.26 11.67 -14.24
C ASP A 76 -10.35 11.65 -15.30
N ARG A 77 -10.26 10.74 -16.28
CA ARG A 77 -11.31 10.53 -17.27
C ARG A 77 -12.61 10.04 -16.64
N LEU A 78 -12.54 9.37 -15.47
CA LEU A 78 -13.72 8.96 -14.71
C LEU A 78 -14.55 10.15 -14.21
N ALA A 79 -13.97 11.35 -14.06
CA ALA A 79 -14.72 12.54 -13.65
C ALA A 79 -15.94 12.82 -14.54
N LEU A 80 -15.88 12.45 -15.83
CA LEU A 80 -16.95 12.63 -16.80
C LEU A 80 -18.21 11.80 -16.49
N ILE A 81 -18.06 10.66 -15.82
CA ILE A 81 -19.17 9.76 -15.48
C ILE A 81 -19.46 9.71 -13.98
N LEU A 82 -18.58 10.27 -13.15
CA LEU A 82 -18.67 10.30 -11.69
C LEU A 82 -18.91 11.72 -11.13
N ASP A 83 -19.30 12.70 -11.96
CA ASP A 83 -19.53 14.10 -11.59
C ASP A 83 -18.38 14.73 -10.77
N ASP A 84 -17.19 14.73 -11.37
CA ASP A 84 -15.96 15.18 -10.71
C ASP A 84 -15.68 14.43 -9.39
N PHE A 85 -15.93 13.12 -9.41
CA PHE A 85 -15.77 12.23 -8.25
C PHE A 85 -16.70 12.60 -7.09
N ASP A 86 -17.97 12.87 -7.36
CA ASP A 86 -18.99 13.08 -6.34
C ASP A 86 -19.60 11.72 -5.90
N PRO A 87 -19.29 11.24 -4.69
CA PRO A 87 -19.82 9.97 -4.21
C PRO A 87 -21.35 9.97 -4.04
N ASP A 88 -22.00 11.09 -3.67
CA ASP A 88 -23.46 11.17 -3.59
C ASP A 88 -24.09 11.06 -4.99
N TYR A 89 -23.53 11.76 -5.98
CA TYR A 89 -23.95 11.62 -7.37
C TYR A 89 -23.85 10.17 -7.84
N VAL A 90 -22.74 9.49 -7.55
CA VAL A 90 -22.54 8.09 -7.93
C VAL A 90 -23.64 7.21 -7.34
N LEU A 91 -23.97 7.37 -6.06
CA LEU A 91 -25.02 6.57 -5.42
C LEU A 91 -26.42 6.90 -5.96
N ARG A 92 -26.74 8.17 -6.20
CA ARG A 92 -28.03 8.55 -6.80
C ARG A 92 -28.19 8.08 -8.24
N THR A 93 -27.09 8.03 -8.99
CA THR A 93 -27.11 7.67 -10.42
C THR A 93 -27.10 6.17 -10.64
N TYR A 94 -26.26 5.43 -9.91
CA TYR A 94 -26.01 4.02 -10.16
C TYR A 94 -26.57 3.08 -9.08
N GLY A 95 -26.86 3.59 -7.88
CA GLY A 95 -27.26 2.76 -6.75
C GLY A 95 -26.26 1.64 -6.48
N ASP A 96 -26.73 0.39 -6.54
CA ASP A 96 -25.92 -0.82 -6.31
C ASP A 96 -25.48 -1.52 -7.61
N GLU A 97 -25.85 -0.96 -8.75
CA GLU A 97 -25.74 -1.58 -10.07
C GLU A 97 -24.36 -1.28 -10.70
N TRP A 98 -23.36 -2.07 -10.34
CA TRP A 98 -22.00 -1.90 -10.89
C TRP A 98 -21.96 -2.09 -12.42
N GLU A 99 -22.89 -2.86 -12.98
CA GLU A 99 -23.05 -3.05 -14.42
C GLU A 99 -23.37 -1.73 -15.14
N ALA A 100 -24.18 -0.86 -14.52
CA ALA A 100 -24.53 0.44 -15.07
C ALA A 100 -23.30 1.37 -15.15
N VAL A 101 -22.41 1.29 -14.16
CA VAL A 101 -21.12 2.00 -14.20
C VAL A 101 -20.28 1.51 -15.38
N LEU A 102 -20.21 0.19 -15.60
CA LEU A 102 -19.44 -0.37 -16.72
C LEU A 102 -20.00 0.08 -18.08
N VAL A 103 -21.33 0.11 -18.23
CA VAL A 103 -21.99 0.63 -19.44
C VAL A 103 -21.60 2.09 -19.67
N GLN A 104 -21.68 2.95 -18.64
CA GLN A 104 -21.29 4.36 -18.79
C GLN A 104 -19.80 4.55 -19.12
N ILE A 105 -18.92 3.72 -18.58
CA ILE A 105 -17.50 3.70 -18.96
C ILE A 105 -17.35 3.37 -20.44
N GLU A 106 -18.04 2.33 -20.93
CA GLU A 106 -17.97 1.93 -22.34
C GLU A 106 -18.48 3.03 -23.27
N GLU A 107 -19.65 3.61 -22.96
CA GLU A 107 -20.31 4.62 -23.80
C GLU A 107 -19.58 5.97 -23.82
N THR A 108 -19.11 6.43 -22.64
CA THR A 108 -18.55 7.79 -22.50
C THR A 108 -17.03 7.81 -22.69
N LEU A 109 -16.33 6.81 -22.14
CA LEU A 109 -14.86 6.85 -22.08
C LEU A 109 -14.19 6.12 -23.24
N ASN A 110 -14.93 5.27 -23.96
CA ASN A 110 -14.46 4.48 -25.09
C ASN A 110 -13.11 3.78 -24.81
N PRO A 111 -13.03 2.94 -23.75
CA PRO A 111 -11.78 2.32 -23.33
C PRO A 111 -11.16 1.45 -24.42
N VAL A 112 -9.83 1.51 -24.56
CA VAL A 112 -9.09 0.68 -25.50
C VAL A 112 -8.83 -0.72 -24.94
N GLY A 113 -8.82 -1.72 -25.82
CA GLY A 113 -8.52 -3.10 -25.46
C GLY A 113 -9.76 -3.93 -25.06
N LYS A 114 -9.52 -5.17 -24.60
CA LYS A 114 -10.61 -6.13 -24.35
C LYS A 114 -11.24 -5.92 -22.97
N ILE A 115 -12.53 -5.60 -22.96
CA ILE A 115 -13.34 -5.47 -21.75
C ILE A 115 -14.00 -6.82 -21.44
N ARG A 116 -13.58 -7.46 -20.34
CA ARG A 116 -14.18 -8.71 -19.88
C ARG A 116 -15.26 -8.40 -18.86
N LYS A 117 -16.50 -8.79 -19.15
CA LYS A 117 -17.70 -8.48 -18.34
C LYS A 117 -18.03 -9.52 -17.27
N THR A 118 -17.27 -10.61 -17.18
CA THR A 118 -17.53 -11.64 -16.15
C THR A 118 -17.23 -11.10 -14.75
N PRO A 119 -18.04 -11.38 -13.71
CA PRO A 119 -17.95 -10.70 -12.41
C PRO A 119 -16.57 -10.76 -11.71
N ARG A 120 -15.76 -11.78 -12.00
CA ARG A 120 -14.42 -11.93 -11.42
C ARG A 120 -13.32 -11.20 -12.22
N SER A 121 -13.67 -10.58 -13.34
CA SER A 121 -12.74 -9.82 -14.17
C SER A 121 -12.42 -8.45 -13.55
N ILE A 122 -11.33 -7.84 -14.01
CA ILE A 122 -10.80 -6.57 -13.48
C ILE A 122 -11.82 -5.44 -13.58
N TRP A 123 -12.47 -5.27 -14.73
CA TRP A 123 -13.45 -4.20 -14.99
C TRP A 123 -14.66 -4.28 -14.05
N PRO A 124 -15.42 -5.39 -14.01
CA PRO A 124 -16.49 -5.59 -13.04
C PRO A 124 -16.09 -5.34 -11.59
N ARG A 125 -14.95 -5.90 -11.15
CA ARG A 125 -14.45 -5.69 -9.79
C ARG A 125 -14.16 -4.22 -9.49
N TYR A 126 -13.61 -3.49 -10.46
CA TYR A 126 -13.34 -2.07 -10.28
C TYR A 126 -14.62 -1.24 -10.26
N CYS A 127 -15.62 -1.57 -11.07
CA CYS A 127 -16.94 -0.93 -11.00
C CYS A 127 -17.61 -1.19 -9.63
N GLN A 128 -17.46 -2.39 -9.08
CA GLN A 128 -17.90 -2.70 -7.71
C GLN A 128 -17.13 -1.89 -6.66
N THR A 129 -15.82 -1.67 -6.87
CA THR A 129 -15.03 -0.75 -6.04
C THR A 129 -15.58 0.67 -6.11
N ILE A 130 -15.90 1.20 -7.31
CA ILE A 130 -16.47 2.54 -7.50
C ILE A 130 -17.71 2.74 -6.63
N ILE A 131 -18.66 1.80 -6.68
CA ILE A 131 -19.90 1.86 -5.88
C ILE A 131 -19.62 1.72 -4.38
N SER A 132 -18.92 0.67 -3.97
CA SER A 132 -18.69 0.42 -2.53
C SER A 132 -17.83 1.50 -1.87
N ALA A 133 -16.87 2.08 -2.58
CA ALA A 133 -16.11 3.22 -2.11
C ALA A 133 -16.98 4.48 -1.98
N ALA A 134 -17.94 4.72 -2.89
CA ALA A 134 -18.86 5.84 -2.76
C ALA A 134 -19.74 5.68 -1.51
N LYS A 135 -20.30 4.48 -1.30
CA LYS A 135 -21.03 4.13 -0.08
C LYS A 135 -20.22 4.36 1.18
N PHE A 136 -18.95 3.94 1.17
CA PHE A 136 -18.06 4.11 2.31
C PHE A 136 -17.81 5.60 2.62
N ILE A 137 -17.51 6.41 1.60
CA ILE A 137 -17.25 7.85 1.79
C ILE A 137 -18.50 8.62 2.24
N GLU A 138 -19.69 8.24 1.77
CA GLU A 138 -20.95 8.89 2.18
C GLU A 138 -21.37 8.59 3.61
N GLN A 139 -20.67 7.71 4.34
CA GLN A 139 -20.86 7.55 5.78
C GLN A 139 -20.31 8.73 6.60
N PHE A 140 -19.46 9.57 6.00
CA PHE A 140 -18.82 10.70 6.67
C PHE A 140 -19.48 12.03 6.27
N ASP A 141 -19.63 12.93 7.23
CA ASP A 141 -20.20 14.26 6.99
C ASP A 141 -19.26 15.15 6.18
N SER A 142 -17.95 14.95 6.33
CA SER A 142 -16.91 15.74 5.68
C SER A 142 -15.59 14.98 5.59
N ALA A 143 -14.62 15.52 4.84
CA ALA A 143 -13.27 14.96 4.85
C ALA A 143 -12.63 15.02 6.25
N ASN A 144 -12.91 16.08 7.02
CA ASN A 144 -12.39 16.21 8.38
C ASN A 144 -12.95 15.14 9.33
N ASP A 145 -14.22 14.77 9.16
CA ASP A 145 -14.85 13.67 9.90
C ASP A 145 -14.15 12.34 9.61
N PHE A 146 -13.89 12.04 8.34
CA PHE A 146 -13.07 10.89 7.94
C PHE A 146 -11.68 10.90 8.62
N PHE A 147 -10.95 12.03 8.59
CA PHE A 147 -9.63 12.11 9.21
C PHE A 147 -9.69 11.97 10.74
N ASN A 148 -10.70 12.51 11.40
CA ASN A 148 -10.92 12.32 12.84
C ASN A 148 -11.13 10.83 13.17
N TRP A 149 -11.93 10.14 12.36
CA TRP A 149 -12.15 8.70 12.49
C TRP A 149 -10.87 7.89 12.26
N VAL A 150 -10.06 8.22 11.24
CA VAL A 150 -8.75 7.57 11.04
C VAL A 150 -7.81 7.84 12.22
N ASN A 151 -7.77 9.07 12.74
CA ASN A 151 -6.94 9.46 13.88
C ASN A 151 -7.29 8.65 15.15
N PHE A 152 -8.58 8.34 15.37
CA PHE A 152 -9.01 7.48 16.45
C PHE A 152 -8.31 6.11 16.39
N PHE A 153 -8.34 5.41 15.25
CA PHE A 153 -7.65 4.13 15.10
C PHE A 153 -6.13 4.26 15.14
N ASN A 154 -5.58 5.32 14.57
CA ASN A 154 -4.15 5.55 14.48
C ASN A 154 -3.51 5.75 15.87
N SER A 155 -4.23 6.39 16.79
CA SER A 155 -3.76 6.77 18.12
C SER A 155 -3.48 5.59 19.07
N ASP A 156 -4.05 4.41 18.80
CA ASP A 156 -3.89 3.22 19.64
C ASP A 156 -3.37 2.00 18.86
N ASP A 157 -2.25 1.44 19.31
CA ASP A 157 -1.55 0.30 18.68
C ASP A 157 -2.42 -0.97 18.58
N ARG A 158 -3.43 -1.11 19.46
CA ARG A 158 -4.29 -2.30 19.53
C ARG A 158 -5.40 -2.19 18.49
N SER A 159 -6.00 -1.02 18.33
CA SER A 159 -7.06 -0.76 17.34
C SER A 159 -6.55 -0.54 15.93
N ARG A 160 -5.29 -0.13 15.73
CA ARG A 160 -4.79 0.31 14.42
C ARG A 160 -5.03 -0.67 13.27
N ALA A 161 -4.88 -1.97 13.52
CA ALA A 161 -5.08 -3.00 12.51
C ALA A 161 -6.56 -3.16 12.09
N SER A 162 -7.51 -2.74 12.93
CA SER A 162 -8.94 -2.81 12.63
C SER A 162 -9.32 -1.89 11.47
N LEU A 163 -8.63 -0.76 11.27
CA LEU A 163 -8.96 0.16 10.19
C LEU A 163 -8.73 -0.46 8.80
N PRO A 164 -7.56 -1.02 8.46
CA PRO A 164 -7.39 -1.78 7.22
C PRO A 164 -8.36 -2.95 7.06
N MET A 165 -8.76 -3.63 8.15
CA MET A 165 -9.77 -4.69 8.11
C MET A 165 -11.16 -4.17 7.74
N LEU A 166 -11.55 -3.01 8.29
CA LEU A 166 -12.81 -2.34 7.94
C LEU A 166 -12.80 -1.90 6.48
N LEU A 167 -11.69 -1.33 5.99
CA LEU A 167 -11.56 -0.94 4.57
C LEU A 167 -11.69 -2.16 3.64
N ASP A 168 -11.06 -3.29 3.97
CA ASP A 168 -11.17 -4.55 3.23
C ASP A 168 -12.61 -5.09 3.20
N HIS A 169 -13.31 -4.99 4.33
CA HIS A 169 -14.69 -5.45 4.45
C HIS A 169 -15.70 -4.56 3.71
N GLU A 170 -15.58 -3.25 3.87
CA GLU A 170 -16.54 -2.26 3.37
C GLU A 170 -16.36 -1.97 1.87
N ILE A 171 -15.12 -2.04 1.36
CA ILE A 171 -14.79 -1.62 -0.01
C ILE A 171 -14.41 -2.84 -0.84
N LYS A 172 -15.28 -3.21 -1.79
CA LYS A 172 -15.09 -4.38 -2.65
C LYS A 172 -13.79 -4.27 -3.43
N GLY A 173 -12.93 -5.28 -3.29
CA GLY A 173 -11.66 -5.37 -4.01
C GLY A 173 -10.55 -4.49 -3.45
N PHE A 174 -10.68 -4.00 -2.22
CA PHE A 174 -9.74 -3.13 -1.53
C PHE A 174 -9.09 -3.83 -0.32
N GLY A 175 -8.35 -4.92 -0.59
CA GLY A 175 -7.80 -5.81 0.44
C GLY A 175 -6.94 -5.12 1.51
N PHE A 176 -6.75 -5.78 2.66
CA PHE A 176 -6.01 -5.27 3.82
C PHE A 176 -4.71 -4.53 3.46
N ALA A 177 -3.82 -5.14 2.67
CA ALA A 177 -2.55 -4.52 2.28
C ALA A 177 -2.72 -3.22 1.48
N LEU A 178 -3.77 -3.13 0.65
CA LEU A 178 -4.09 -1.91 -0.07
C LEU A 178 -4.70 -0.84 0.85
N GLY A 179 -5.50 -1.25 1.83
CA GLY A 179 -5.96 -0.37 2.92
C GLY A 179 -4.79 0.29 3.66
N CYS A 180 -3.76 -0.49 3.99
CA CYS A 180 -2.53 0.07 4.56
C CYS A 180 -1.81 1.04 3.63
N ASP A 181 -1.63 0.70 2.35
CA ASP A 181 -0.96 1.54 1.35
C ASP A 181 -1.66 2.89 1.19
N PHE A 182 -2.99 2.89 1.15
CA PHE A 182 -3.81 4.09 1.11
C PHE A 182 -3.58 4.99 2.34
N LEU A 183 -3.63 4.43 3.55
CA LEU A 183 -3.42 5.18 4.80
C LEU A 183 -1.99 5.74 4.89
N MET A 184 -0.98 4.95 4.48
CA MET A 184 0.41 5.42 4.44
C MET A 184 0.57 6.62 3.51
N LYS A 185 -0.06 6.58 2.32
CA LYS A 185 0.02 7.69 1.37
C LYS A 185 -0.80 8.93 1.77
N LEU A 186 -1.78 8.77 2.67
CA LEU A 186 -2.43 9.88 3.36
C LEU A 186 -1.54 10.51 4.46
N GLY A 187 -0.33 9.99 4.69
CA GLY A 187 0.64 10.53 5.64
C GLY A 187 0.69 9.82 6.99
N TYR A 188 0.03 8.68 7.16
CA TYR A 188 0.03 7.97 8.44
C TYR A 188 1.21 6.99 8.58
N SER A 189 2.31 7.43 9.18
CA SER A 189 3.54 6.62 9.35
C SER A 189 3.44 5.46 10.34
N ASN A 190 2.38 5.39 11.13
CA ASN A 190 2.14 4.25 12.03
C ASN A 190 1.55 3.02 11.31
N PHE A 191 1.25 3.14 10.01
CA PHE A 191 0.87 2.01 9.16
C PHE A 191 2.08 1.49 8.37
N CYS A 192 1.98 0.23 7.96
CA CYS A 192 2.92 -0.49 7.11
C CYS A 192 2.14 -1.43 6.19
N LYS A 193 2.73 -1.83 5.06
CA LYS A 193 2.07 -2.65 4.06
C LYS A 193 2.57 -4.10 4.17
N PRO A 194 1.74 -5.07 4.58
CA PRO A 194 2.13 -6.49 4.65
C PRO A 194 2.18 -7.13 3.25
N ASP A 195 3.06 -6.66 2.36
CA ASP A 195 3.16 -7.16 0.99
C ASP A 195 4.04 -8.41 0.85
N VAL A 196 4.16 -8.92 -0.39
CA VAL A 196 4.93 -10.12 -0.71
C VAL A 196 6.42 -9.98 -0.40
N HIS A 197 7.01 -8.79 -0.56
CA HIS A 197 8.42 -8.56 -0.30
C HIS A 197 8.71 -8.65 1.19
N LEU A 198 7.92 -7.96 2.01
CA LEU A 198 8.07 -8.00 3.46
C LEU A 198 7.77 -9.40 3.99
N ARG A 199 6.73 -10.06 3.47
CA ARG A 199 6.37 -11.45 3.84
C ARG A 199 7.53 -12.41 3.65
N ASP A 200 8.15 -12.38 2.48
CA ASP A 200 9.24 -13.27 2.14
C ASP A 200 10.48 -12.98 2.99
N ILE A 201 10.83 -11.70 3.19
CA ILE A 201 11.97 -11.31 4.03
C ILE A 201 11.72 -11.70 5.48
N PHE A 202 10.57 -11.36 6.06
CA PHE A 202 10.28 -11.60 7.48
C PHE A 202 10.16 -13.10 7.78
N THR A 203 9.61 -13.89 6.84
CA THR A 203 9.63 -15.35 6.94
C THR A 203 11.04 -15.89 6.81
N GLY A 204 11.82 -15.41 5.84
CA GLY A 204 13.20 -15.82 5.60
C GLY A 204 14.13 -15.51 6.77
N LEU A 205 13.88 -14.42 7.49
CA LEU A 205 14.61 -14.03 8.70
C LEU A 205 14.02 -14.62 9.99
N GLU A 206 13.00 -15.48 9.91
CA GLU A 206 12.33 -16.08 11.07
C GLU A 206 11.76 -15.05 12.08
N LEU A 207 11.39 -13.86 11.59
CA LEU A 207 10.75 -12.81 12.38
C LEU A 207 9.25 -13.08 12.57
N CYS A 208 8.66 -13.88 11.69
CA CYS A 208 7.30 -14.41 11.78
C CYS A 208 7.25 -15.87 11.32
N GLN A 209 6.14 -16.54 11.63
CA GLN A 209 5.89 -17.91 11.17
C GLN A 209 5.69 -17.96 9.64
N PRO A 210 5.99 -19.10 8.98
CA PRO A 210 5.62 -19.29 7.59
C PRO A 210 4.10 -19.14 7.39
N LYS A 211 3.69 -18.59 6.24
CA LYS A 211 2.28 -18.45 5.85
C LYS A 211 1.40 -17.64 6.83
N VAL A 212 1.98 -16.67 7.55
CA VAL A 212 1.16 -15.71 8.32
C VAL A 212 0.18 -14.99 7.39
N ASP A 213 -0.98 -14.56 7.89
CA ASP A 213 -1.88 -13.69 7.13
C ASP A 213 -1.38 -12.24 7.11
N ASP A 214 -2.07 -11.34 6.38
CA ASP A 214 -1.72 -9.92 6.30
C ASP A 214 -1.78 -9.22 7.66
N TYR A 215 -2.78 -9.57 8.49
CA TYR A 215 -2.95 -9.02 9.84
C TYR A 215 -1.75 -9.34 10.74
N ASN A 216 -1.34 -10.61 10.79
CA ASN A 216 -0.22 -11.04 11.64
C ASN A 216 1.12 -10.53 11.11
N LEU A 217 1.30 -10.41 9.78
CA LEU A 217 2.47 -9.77 9.20
C LEU A 217 2.53 -8.28 9.59
N PHE A 218 1.42 -7.56 9.49
CA PHE A 218 1.30 -6.17 9.92
C PHE A 218 1.69 -5.99 11.39
N LYS A 219 1.16 -6.83 12.29
CA LYS A 219 1.54 -6.79 13.72
C LYS A 219 3.03 -7.11 13.93
N THR A 220 3.61 -8.00 13.13
CA THR A 220 5.04 -8.32 13.19
C THR A 220 5.89 -7.12 12.77
N ILE A 221 5.55 -6.43 11.69
CA ILE A 221 6.27 -5.24 11.22
C ILE A 221 6.23 -4.14 12.28
N ILE A 222 5.06 -3.89 12.89
CA ILE A 222 4.93 -2.94 14.00
C ILE A 222 5.83 -3.33 15.19
N ARG A 223 5.87 -4.62 15.54
CA ARG A 223 6.75 -5.12 16.62
C ARG A 223 8.22 -4.84 16.32
N VAL A 224 8.66 -5.13 15.09
CA VAL A 224 10.03 -4.88 14.65
C VAL A 224 10.36 -3.39 14.70
N ALA A 225 9.47 -2.54 14.16
CA ALA A 225 9.61 -1.09 14.16
C ALA A 225 9.76 -0.54 15.59
N LYS A 226 8.87 -0.96 16.50
CA LYS A 226 8.91 -0.58 17.92
C LYS A 226 10.21 -0.99 18.60
N ASN A 227 10.67 -2.22 18.38
CA ASN A 227 11.91 -2.73 18.97
C ASN A 227 13.16 -2.06 18.40
N ALA A 228 13.08 -1.54 17.17
CA ALA A 228 14.13 -0.79 16.51
C ALA A 228 14.06 0.74 16.73
N ASN A 229 13.06 1.23 17.48
CA ASN A 229 12.79 2.66 17.65
C ASN A 229 12.64 3.40 16.30
N ALA A 230 11.90 2.79 15.38
CA ALA A 230 11.56 3.33 14.06
C ALA A 230 10.03 3.37 13.87
N SER A 231 9.55 4.16 12.90
CA SER A 231 8.14 4.11 12.51
C SER A 231 7.85 2.84 11.69
N PRO A 232 6.63 2.26 11.77
CA PRO A 232 6.19 1.19 10.90
C PRO A 232 6.41 1.48 9.41
N TYR A 233 6.16 2.72 8.98
CA TYR A 233 6.44 3.18 7.61
C TYR A 233 7.93 3.10 7.25
N ALA A 234 8.83 3.61 8.10
CA ALA A 234 10.27 3.56 7.83
C ALA A 234 10.79 2.12 7.79
N THR A 235 10.25 1.24 8.64
CA THR A 235 10.52 -0.20 8.61
C THR A 235 10.02 -0.85 7.34
N ASP A 236 8.79 -0.56 6.93
CA ASP A 236 8.23 -1.02 5.65
C ASP A 236 9.14 -0.65 4.48
N LYS A 237 9.47 0.64 4.36
CA LYS A 237 10.19 1.18 3.20
C LYS A 237 11.57 0.58 3.01
N ILE A 238 12.34 0.35 4.07
CA ILE A 238 13.68 -0.24 3.91
C ILE A 238 13.62 -1.69 3.43
N PHE A 239 12.72 -2.50 3.99
CA PHE A 239 12.55 -3.88 3.54
C PHE A 239 11.93 -3.97 2.15
N TRP A 240 11.00 -3.06 1.84
CA TRP A 240 10.43 -2.92 0.51
C TRP A 240 11.48 -2.55 -0.53
N LEU A 241 12.39 -1.61 -0.25
CA LEU A 241 13.48 -1.24 -1.16
C LEU A 241 14.41 -2.43 -1.43
N ILE A 242 14.76 -3.20 -0.40
CA ILE A 242 15.55 -4.43 -0.54
C ILE A 242 14.82 -5.45 -1.41
N GLY A 243 13.53 -5.66 -1.13
CA GLY A 243 12.73 -6.68 -1.79
C GLY A 243 12.36 -6.36 -3.23
N SER A 244 12.00 -5.11 -3.52
CA SER A 244 11.61 -4.64 -4.85
C SER A 244 12.82 -4.25 -5.71
N GLY A 245 13.88 -3.72 -5.08
CA GLY A 245 15.01 -3.12 -5.78
C GLY A 245 14.62 -1.89 -6.60
N TYR A 246 13.56 -1.16 -6.23
CA TYR A 246 13.04 -0.03 -7.01
C TYR A 246 13.09 1.30 -6.24
N PHE A 247 13.94 2.20 -6.71
CA PHE A 247 14.09 3.58 -6.24
C PHE A 247 13.30 4.53 -7.15
N TYR A 248 11.99 4.60 -6.91
CA TYR A 248 11.05 5.31 -7.80
C TYR A 248 11.25 6.83 -7.87
N ASP A 249 11.86 7.45 -6.85
CA ASP A 249 12.19 8.88 -6.83
C ASP A 249 13.64 9.17 -7.27
N ASP A 250 14.42 8.15 -7.63
CA ASP A 250 15.83 8.29 -7.98
C ASP A 250 16.16 7.44 -9.22
N PRO A 251 15.67 7.84 -10.42
CA PRO A 251 15.82 7.06 -11.64
C PRO A 251 17.28 6.88 -12.09
N SER A 252 18.21 7.68 -11.55
CA SER A 252 19.65 7.54 -11.77
C SER A 252 20.28 6.35 -11.05
N ILE A 253 19.59 5.74 -10.08
CA ILE A 253 20.06 4.54 -9.38
C ILE A 253 19.76 3.32 -10.25
N GLY A 254 20.80 2.58 -10.64
CA GLY A 254 20.63 1.42 -11.51
C GLY A 254 20.09 1.81 -12.90
N SER A 255 19.14 1.03 -13.42
CA SER A 255 18.49 1.31 -14.71
C SER A 255 17.08 1.83 -14.47
N GLY A 256 16.88 3.16 -14.60
CA GLY A 256 15.57 3.80 -14.37
C GLY A 256 15.05 3.63 -12.94
N GLY A 257 15.94 3.62 -11.95
CA GLY A 257 15.61 3.39 -10.53
C GLY A 257 15.66 1.91 -10.12
N HIS A 258 15.88 0.98 -11.06
CA HIS A 258 15.89 -0.45 -10.77
C HIS A 258 17.30 -1.01 -10.59
N ILE A 259 17.53 -1.64 -9.44
CA ILE A 259 18.76 -2.40 -9.10
C ILE A 259 18.55 -3.92 -9.07
N GLY A 260 17.32 -4.37 -9.34
CA GLY A 260 16.90 -5.75 -9.17
C GLY A 260 16.67 -6.13 -7.71
N SER A 261 15.79 -7.10 -7.47
CA SER A 261 15.48 -7.58 -6.12
C SER A 261 16.73 -8.11 -5.41
N GLN A 262 17.04 -7.56 -4.24
CA GLN A 262 18.15 -8.01 -3.39
C GLN A 262 17.70 -8.96 -2.28
N LYS A 263 16.44 -9.39 -2.33
CA LYS A 263 15.75 -10.15 -1.28
C LYS A 263 16.50 -11.39 -0.81
N ASN A 264 16.87 -12.27 -1.74
CA ASN A 264 17.46 -13.57 -1.39
C ASN A 264 18.87 -13.40 -0.80
N GLU A 265 19.67 -12.50 -1.36
CA GLU A 265 21.01 -12.19 -0.87
C GLU A 265 20.96 -11.53 0.51
N PHE A 266 20.03 -10.60 0.72
CA PHE A 266 19.81 -9.99 2.02
C PHE A 266 19.38 -11.02 3.07
N ILE A 267 18.43 -11.90 2.75
CA ILE A 267 17.99 -12.96 3.68
C ILE A 267 19.18 -13.83 4.09
N LYS A 268 20.00 -14.27 3.11
CA LYS A 268 21.20 -15.08 3.40
C LYS A 268 22.18 -14.34 4.33
N PHE A 269 22.51 -13.10 4.00
CA PHE A 269 23.41 -12.25 4.77
C PHE A 269 22.89 -11.98 6.19
N ALA A 270 21.63 -11.56 6.32
CA ALA A 270 21.08 -11.19 7.61
C ALA A 270 20.84 -12.41 8.50
N ARG A 271 20.49 -13.58 7.94
CA ARG A 271 20.40 -14.82 8.74
C ARG A 271 21.73 -15.20 9.38
N SER A 272 22.84 -15.16 8.64
CA SER A 272 24.16 -15.48 9.21
C SER A 272 24.55 -14.52 10.33
N GLU A 273 24.19 -13.24 10.18
CA GLU A 273 24.42 -12.23 11.22
C GLU A 273 23.52 -12.41 12.45
N LEU A 274 22.26 -12.81 12.26
CA LEU A 274 21.29 -12.95 13.35
C LEU A 274 21.49 -14.23 14.17
N TYR A 275 21.81 -15.34 13.52
CA TYR A 275 21.79 -16.67 14.12
C TYR A 275 23.15 -17.39 14.09
N GLY A 276 24.17 -16.78 13.50
CA GLY A 276 25.46 -17.42 13.23
C GLY A 276 25.42 -18.27 11.96
N SER A 277 26.60 -18.57 11.42
CA SER A 277 26.76 -19.49 10.30
C SER A 277 26.47 -20.91 10.76
N ASN A 278 25.21 -21.35 10.71
CA ASN A 278 24.91 -22.77 10.66
C ASN A 278 25.22 -23.22 9.23
N GLU A 279 26.48 -23.58 8.99
CA GLU A 279 26.84 -24.41 7.84
C GLU A 279 26.07 -25.73 7.99
N SER A 280 25.07 -25.93 7.14
CA SER A 280 24.48 -27.23 6.83
C SER A 280 24.94 -27.65 5.45
#